data_AF-A0A4V1TKM3-F1
#
_entry.id   AF-A0A4V1TKM3-F1
#
_cell.length_a   1.000
_cell.length_b   1.000
_cell.length_c   1.000
_cell.angle_alpha   90.00
_cell.angle_beta   90.00
_cell.angle_gamma   90.00
#
_symmetry.space_group_name_H-M   'P 1'
#
loop_
_entity.id
_entity.type
_entity.pdbx_description
1 polymer ?
#
loop_
_entity_poly.entity_id
_entity_poly.type
_entity_poly.pdbx_seq_one_letter_code
_entity_poly.pdbx_strand_id
1 'polypeptide(L)'
;MTNNRYSMLFGCALLLAAGSLTSVGCGDDDDDSSGNTAGTNGGGGSGNTAGSGNNAGSGNNAGSGGGQIASGTTPCGNFPDQIAKTCQAGQYCQDEGFSKCESGCLSNTNCTGEQTCVKEAGKNEGACQAKVVEPGAVTLEQFCTKLKACAGGQLSDADCKLYYDGSNATCHSCVVGANCADENACQAECGG
;
A
#
# COMPACT_ATOMS: atom_id res chain seq x y z
N MET A 1 15.36 52.52 8.60
CA MET A 1 14.24 52.86 7.69
C MET A 1 14.56 52.30 6.31
N THR A 2 14.01 51.14 5.97
CA THR A 2 13.48 50.83 4.63
C THR A 2 12.69 49.54 4.75
N ASN A 3 11.36 49.71 4.65
CA ASN A 3 10.38 48.64 4.61
C ASN A 3 10.55 47.86 3.31
N ASN A 4 10.51 46.53 3.36
CA ASN A 4 10.15 45.73 2.19
C ASN A 4 9.07 44.73 2.59
N ARG A 5 7.83 45.20 2.52
CA ARG A 5 6.61 44.38 2.54
C ARG A 5 6.26 44.08 1.10
N TYR A 6 6.66 42.92 0.59
CA TYR A 6 6.05 42.36 -0.62
C TYR A 6 4.93 41.43 -0.20
N SER A 7 3.71 42.00 -0.22
CA SER A 7 2.48 41.24 -0.42
C SER A 7 2.62 40.46 -1.73
N MET A 8 2.69 39.13 -1.65
CA MET A 8 2.24 38.25 -2.73
C MET A 8 1.04 37.47 -2.22
N LEU A 9 -0.12 38.10 -2.38
CA LEU A 9 -1.38 37.41 -2.59
C LEU A 9 -1.29 36.75 -3.96
N PHE A 10 -1.05 35.44 -4.03
CA PHE A 10 -1.32 34.65 -5.22
C PHE A 10 -1.79 33.24 -4.83
N GLY A 11 -3.11 33.06 -4.90
CA GLY A 11 -3.70 31.86 -5.50
C GLY A 11 -3.69 30.56 -4.69
N CYS A 12 -4.39 30.52 -3.56
CA CYS A 12 -4.93 29.25 -3.06
C CYS A 12 -6.09 28.81 -3.96
N ALA A 13 -5.80 28.20 -5.11
CA ALA A 13 -6.79 27.57 -5.97
C ALA A 13 -6.94 26.10 -5.58
N LEU A 14 -7.77 25.88 -4.55
CA LEU A 14 -8.32 24.59 -4.18
C LEU A 14 -9.22 24.10 -5.34
N LEU A 15 -8.68 23.32 -6.28
CA LEU A 15 -9.47 22.66 -7.32
C LEU A 15 -9.99 21.32 -6.80
N LEU A 16 -11.17 21.35 -6.18
CA LEU A 16 -12.08 20.20 -6.16
C LEU A 16 -12.49 19.89 -7.60
N ALA A 17 -11.99 18.79 -8.17
CA ALA A 17 -12.56 18.19 -9.38
C ALA A 17 -13.37 16.95 -9.00
N ALA A 18 -14.65 17.18 -8.70
CA ALA A 18 -15.67 16.15 -8.72
C ALA A 18 -16.22 16.03 -10.16
N GLY A 19 -16.03 14.86 -10.77
CA GLY A 19 -16.93 14.18 -11.73
C GLY A 19 -17.32 14.87 -13.04
N SER A 20 -17.10 14.16 -14.16
CA SER A 20 -18.07 14.07 -15.28
C SER A 20 -17.72 12.87 -16.16
N LEU A 21 -18.57 11.83 -16.10
CA LEU A 21 -18.74 10.85 -17.17
C LEU A 21 -19.16 11.59 -18.45
N THR A 22 -18.44 11.40 -19.55
CA THR A 22 -19.02 11.49 -20.89
C THR A 22 -18.61 10.26 -21.70
N SER A 23 -19.60 9.41 -21.91
CA SER A 23 -19.62 8.39 -22.95
C SER A 23 -19.47 9.04 -24.33
N VAL A 24 -18.46 8.62 -25.10
CA VAL A 24 -18.45 8.76 -26.55
C VAL A 24 -18.55 7.35 -27.12
N GLY A 25 -19.63 7.12 -27.85
CA GLY A 25 -19.94 5.86 -28.50
C GLY A 25 -19.43 5.77 -29.94
N CYS A 26 -19.62 4.55 -30.45
CA CYS A 26 -19.70 4.10 -31.84
C CYS A 26 -18.40 4.05 -32.65
N GLY A 27 -17.87 2.82 -32.76
CA GLY A 27 -17.18 2.31 -33.94
C GLY A 27 -17.64 0.87 -34.15
N ASP A 28 -18.66 0.72 -34.99
CA ASP A 28 -19.00 -0.55 -35.67
C ASP A 28 -17.82 -0.91 -36.57
N ASP A 29 -17.30 -2.13 -36.45
CA ASP A 29 -16.64 -2.83 -37.56
C ASP A 29 -16.93 -4.33 -37.39
N ASP A 30 -17.90 -4.76 -38.20
CA ASP A 30 -18.20 -6.14 -38.54
C ASP A 30 -16.96 -6.81 -39.16
N ASP A 31 -16.57 -7.98 -38.65
CA ASP A 31 -15.92 -8.98 -39.50
C ASP A 31 -16.20 -10.39 -38.98
N ASP A 32 -17.00 -11.10 -39.77
CA ASP A 32 -17.26 -12.53 -39.73
C ASP A 32 -15.94 -13.33 -39.84
N SER A 33 -15.75 -14.32 -38.97
CA SER A 33 -15.05 -15.55 -39.35
C SER A 33 -15.46 -16.74 -38.49
N SER A 34 -16.34 -17.53 -39.11
CA SER A 34 -16.57 -18.96 -38.88
C SER A 34 -15.28 -19.75 -38.59
N GLY A 35 -15.31 -20.64 -37.59
CA GLY A 35 -14.16 -21.51 -37.31
C GLY A 35 -14.36 -22.56 -36.24
N ASN A 36 -15.25 -23.50 -36.50
CA ASN A 36 -15.47 -24.75 -35.78
C ASN A 36 -14.18 -25.49 -35.37
N THR A 37 -13.95 -25.82 -34.08
CA THR A 37 -13.21 -27.04 -33.67
C THR A 37 -13.59 -27.49 -32.25
N ALA A 38 -14.52 -28.44 -32.21
CA ALA A 38 -14.52 -29.70 -31.45
C ALA A 38 -13.73 -29.86 -30.13
N GLY A 39 -14.50 -30.26 -29.09
CA GLY A 39 -14.16 -31.35 -28.14
C GLY A 39 -13.29 -30.96 -26.93
N THR A 40 -13.53 -31.41 -25.69
CA THR A 40 -14.21 -32.62 -25.21
C THR A 40 -14.56 -32.51 -23.72
N ASN A 41 -15.77 -32.98 -23.38
CA ASN A 41 -16.16 -33.83 -22.24
C ASN A 41 -15.70 -33.57 -20.78
N GLY A 42 -16.71 -33.53 -19.90
CA GLY A 42 -16.63 -33.86 -18.48
C GLY A 42 -17.76 -33.19 -17.68
N GLY A 43 -19.01 -33.67 -17.79
CA GLY A 43 -19.64 -34.52 -16.76
C GLY A 43 -20.14 -33.68 -15.58
N GLY A 44 -21.42 -33.38 -15.40
CA GLY A 44 -22.52 -34.32 -15.24
C GLY A 44 -22.76 -34.56 -13.74
N GLY A 45 -23.66 -33.79 -13.13
CA GLY A 45 -23.98 -33.91 -11.69
C GLY A 45 -25.18 -33.07 -11.26
N SER A 46 -26.38 -33.49 -11.65
CA SER A 46 -27.64 -33.00 -11.11
C SER A 46 -27.91 -33.69 -9.78
N GLY A 47 -28.04 -32.92 -8.69
CA GLY A 47 -28.39 -33.42 -7.36
C GLY A 47 -29.29 -32.41 -6.65
N ASN A 48 -30.59 -32.58 -6.83
CA ASN A 48 -31.62 -31.88 -6.07
C ASN A 48 -31.59 -32.38 -4.62
N THR A 49 -31.32 -31.52 -3.66
CA THR A 49 -31.78 -31.71 -2.27
C THR A 49 -32.12 -30.35 -1.70
N ALA A 50 -33.42 -30.07 -1.66
CA ALA A 50 -33.99 -29.01 -0.85
C ALA A 50 -33.87 -29.44 0.62
N GLY A 51 -32.97 -28.79 1.35
CA GLY A 51 -32.88 -28.89 2.80
C GLY A 51 -32.80 -27.49 3.38
N SER A 52 -33.92 -26.97 3.86
CA SER A 52 -33.94 -25.83 4.77
C SER A 52 -33.12 -26.18 6.00
N GLY A 53 -32.00 -25.48 6.16
CA GLY A 53 -31.10 -25.62 7.28
C GLY A 53 -30.29 -24.35 7.42
N ASN A 54 -30.81 -23.42 8.22
CA ASN A 54 -30.09 -22.23 8.65
C ASN A 54 -28.79 -22.67 9.34
N ASN A 55 -27.64 -22.44 8.70
CA ASN A 55 -26.42 -22.03 9.40
C ASN A 55 -25.41 -21.53 8.38
N ALA A 56 -25.17 -20.23 8.45
CA ALA A 56 -24.14 -19.53 7.71
C ALA A 56 -22.81 -20.25 7.82
N GLY A 57 -22.16 -20.47 6.68
CA GLY A 57 -20.77 -20.88 6.64
C GLY A 57 -19.94 -19.91 7.46
N SER A 58 -19.22 -20.45 8.45
CA SER A 58 -18.17 -19.73 9.18
C SER A 58 -16.99 -19.56 8.23
N GLY A 59 -17.14 -18.64 7.27
CA GLY A 59 -16.01 -18.01 6.62
C GLY A 59 -15.29 -17.18 7.66
N ASN A 60 -14.36 -17.79 8.40
CA ASN A 60 -13.43 -17.06 9.23
C ASN A 60 -12.37 -16.43 8.32
N ASN A 61 -12.83 -15.53 7.44
CA ASN A 61 -11.98 -14.50 6.90
C ASN A 61 -11.47 -13.72 8.10
N ALA A 62 -10.15 -13.83 8.29
CA ALA A 62 -9.29 -12.97 9.06
C ALA A 62 -10.01 -11.69 9.50
N GLY A 63 -10.53 -11.72 10.73
CA GLY A 63 -10.97 -10.52 11.40
C GLY A 63 -9.74 -9.63 11.54
N SER A 64 -9.63 -8.66 10.64
CA SER A 64 -8.93 -7.40 10.84
C SER A 64 -9.58 -6.64 12.00
N GLY A 65 -9.53 -7.24 13.19
CA GLY A 65 -9.82 -6.55 14.45
C GLY A 65 -8.59 -5.73 14.76
N GLY A 66 -8.72 -4.41 14.63
CA GLY A 66 -7.69 -3.40 14.86
C GLY A 66 -7.20 -3.33 16.31
N GLY A 67 -6.75 -4.43 16.88
CA GLY A 67 -5.64 -4.39 17.81
C GLY A 67 -4.41 -4.08 16.98
N GLN A 68 -3.69 -3.01 17.30
CA GLN A 68 -2.40 -2.71 16.68
C GLN A 68 -1.46 -3.90 16.96
N ILE A 69 -1.47 -4.91 16.11
CA ILE A 69 -0.46 -5.95 16.10
C ILE A 69 0.83 -5.17 15.82
N ALA A 70 1.66 -5.04 16.85
CA ALA A 70 2.90 -4.29 16.74
C ALA A 70 3.65 -4.78 15.49
N SER A 71 3.98 -3.86 14.59
CA SER A 71 4.60 -4.18 13.31
C SER A 71 5.76 -5.15 13.51
N GLY A 72 5.73 -6.27 12.81
CA GLY A 72 6.71 -7.35 12.94
C GLY A 72 6.17 -8.60 13.63
N THR A 73 5.07 -8.52 14.36
CA THR A 73 4.48 -9.72 14.99
C THR A 73 3.52 -10.44 14.05
N THR A 74 3.63 -11.78 13.96
CA THR A 74 2.81 -12.59 13.05
C THR A 74 2.15 -13.76 13.77
N PRO A 75 0.87 -14.09 13.48
CA PRO A 75 0.20 -15.23 14.09
C PRO A 75 0.84 -16.55 13.63
N CYS A 76 0.90 -17.52 14.53
CA CYS A 76 1.50 -18.84 14.29
C CYS A 76 0.72 -19.95 15.00
N GLY A 77 -0.02 -20.71 14.19
CA GLY A 77 -0.91 -21.77 14.62
C GLY A 77 -2.33 -21.28 14.87
N ASN A 78 -3.27 -22.16 14.55
CA ASN A 78 -4.71 -21.92 14.70
C ASN A 78 -5.37 -23.24 15.11
N PHE A 79 -5.26 -23.58 16.39
CA PHE A 79 -5.93 -24.76 16.94
C PHE A 79 -7.12 -24.31 17.79
N PRO A 80 -8.28 -24.96 17.67
CA PRO A 80 -9.49 -24.59 18.42
C PRO A 80 -9.29 -24.67 19.94
N ASP A 81 -8.34 -25.47 20.42
CA ASP A 81 -8.07 -25.70 21.84
C ASP A 81 -6.74 -25.11 22.33
N GLN A 82 -5.96 -24.44 21.48
CA GLN A 82 -4.70 -23.81 21.90
C GLN A 82 -4.69 -22.31 21.67
N ILE A 83 -4.02 -21.61 22.59
CA ILE A 83 -3.77 -20.18 22.49
C ILE A 83 -2.90 -19.96 21.25
N ALA A 84 -3.45 -19.27 20.24
CA ALA A 84 -2.70 -18.88 19.05
C ALA A 84 -1.41 -18.17 19.49
N LYS A 85 -0.26 -18.71 19.05
CA LYS A 85 1.04 -18.13 19.39
C LYS A 85 1.35 -17.03 18.40
N THR A 86 1.92 -15.95 18.87
CA THR A 86 2.39 -14.86 18.01
C THR A 86 3.91 -14.88 17.95
N CYS A 87 4.47 -15.02 16.75
CA CYS A 87 5.90 -14.87 16.51
C CYS A 87 6.31 -13.41 16.68
N GLN A 88 7.47 -13.19 17.29
CA GLN A 88 8.02 -11.85 17.53
C GLN A 88 8.54 -11.23 16.22
N ALA A 89 8.83 -9.94 16.24
CA ALA A 89 9.51 -9.29 15.12
C ALA A 89 10.86 -9.96 14.81
N GLY A 90 11.16 -10.13 13.54
CA GLY A 90 12.30 -10.92 13.06
C GLY A 90 12.06 -12.42 13.08
N GLN A 91 10.83 -12.87 13.30
CA GLN A 91 10.45 -14.29 13.24
C GLN A 91 9.26 -14.51 12.31
N TYR A 92 9.18 -15.71 11.76
CA TYR A 92 8.06 -16.20 10.96
C TYR A 92 7.58 -17.55 11.48
N CYS A 93 6.32 -17.88 11.21
CA CYS A 93 5.78 -19.19 11.50
C CYS A 93 6.30 -20.19 10.47
N GLN A 94 7.20 -21.08 10.89
CA GLN A 94 7.68 -22.17 10.04
C GLN A 94 6.61 -23.27 9.92
N ASP A 95 5.94 -23.56 11.03
CA ASP A 95 4.95 -24.62 11.12
C ASP A 95 3.77 -24.18 12.00
N GLU A 96 2.62 -23.97 11.36
CA GLU A 96 1.37 -23.63 12.04
C GLU A 96 0.85 -24.80 12.89
N GLY A 97 1.14 -26.03 12.50
CA GLY A 97 0.72 -27.25 13.19
C GLY A 97 1.45 -27.46 14.53
N PHE A 98 2.63 -26.86 14.70
CA PHE A 98 3.39 -26.92 15.94
C PHE A 98 3.62 -25.55 16.59
N SER A 99 2.98 -24.49 16.06
CA SER A 99 3.21 -23.10 16.48
C SER A 99 4.72 -22.77 16.59
N LYS A 100 5.50 -23.22 15.60
CA LYS A 100 6.96 -23.10 15.61
C LYS A 100 7.38 -21.82 14.90
N CYS A 101 7.88 -20.87 15.69
CA CYS A 101 8.49 -19.64 15.19
C CYS A 101 9.97 -19.86 14.91
N GLU A 102 10.42 -19.50 13.72
CA GLU A 102 11.83 -19.52 13.33
C GLU A 102 12.34 -18.09 13.08
N SER A 103 13.65 -17.93 13.21
CA SER A 103 14.29 -16.63 12.95
C SER A 103 14.33 -16.35 11.45
N GLY A 104 13.94 -15.15 11.05
CA GLY A 104 13.91 -14.73 9.65
C GLY A 104 12.61 -14.03 9.29
N CYS A 105 12.41 -13.84 7.99
CA CYS A 105 11.22 -13.20 7.46
C CYS A 105 10.78 -13.84 6.14
N LEU A 106 9.47 -13.94 5.96
CA LEU A 106 8.85 -14.28 4.69
C LEU A 106 8.38 -13.01 3.96
N SER A 107 8.14 -11.93 4.70
CA SER A 107 7.76 -10.63 4.17
C SER A 107 8.15 -9.50 5.14
N ASN A 108 7.97 -8.24 4.71
CA ASN A 108 8.18 -7.07 5.56
C ASN A 108 7.28 -7.06 6.80
N THR A 109 6.15 -7.78 6.78
CA THR A 109 5.23 -7.90 7.92
C THR A 109 5.86 -8.65 9.11
N ASN A 110 6.87 -9.50 8.85
CA ASN A 110 7.64 -10.17 9.91
C ASN A 110 8.69 -9.24 10.55
N CYS A 111 8.94 -8.06 9.99
CA CYS A 111 9.99 -7.14 10.44
C CYS A 111 9.42 -5.95 11.19
N THR A 112 10.23 -5.32 12.04
CA THR A 112 9.83 -4.05 12.67
C THR A 112 9.66 -2.96 11.60
N GLY A 113 8.97 -1.86 11.93
CA GLY A 113 8.73 -0.76 10.98
C GLY A 113 10.01 -0.12 10.40
N GLU A 114 11.13 -0.26 11.10
CA GLU A 114 12.46 0.25 10.73
C GLU A 114 13.29 -0.75 9.92
N GLN A 115 12.75 -1.95 9.68
CA GLN A 115 13.44 -3.04 9.00
C GLN A 115 12.71 -3.43 7.71
N THR A 116 13.45 -4.05 6.80
CA THR A 116 12.93 -4.64 5.56
C THR A 116 13.40 -6.09 5.46
N CYS A 117 12.56 -6.95 4.90
CA CYS A 117 12.88 -8.35 4.70
C CYS A 117 13.73 -8.49 3.43
N VAL A 118 15.00 -8.87 3.61
CA VAL A 118 15.93 -9.09 2.50
C VAL A 118 16.09 -10.60 2.29
N LYS A 119 15.72 -11.08 1.10
CA LYS A 119 15.87 -12.47 0.68
C LYS A 119 17.01 -12.60 -0.32
N GLU A 120 17.82 -13.65 -0.18
CA GLU A 120 18.80 -14.01 -1.20
C GLU A 120 18.11 -14.57 -2.45
N ALA A 121 18.76 -14.43 -3.61
CA ALA A 121 18.22 -14.94 -4.86
C ALA A 121 17.95 -16.47 -4.77
N GLY A 122 16.71 -16.86 -5.06
CA GLY A 122 16.28 -18.25 -4.99
C GLY A 122 15.92 -18.76 -3.59
N LYS A 123 15.89 -17.91 -2.56
CA LYS A 123 15.43 -18.27 -1.21
C LYS A 123 14.00 -17.77 -0.97
N ASN A 124 13.21 -18.61 -0.29
CA ASN A 124 11.85 -18.26 0.12
C ASN A 124 11.82 -17.46 1.44
N GLU A 125 12.94 -17.50 2.18
CA GLU A 125 13.12 -16.93 3.51
C GLU A 125 14.27 -15.91 3.45
N GLY A 126 14.17 -14.87 4.27
CA GLY A 126 15.16 -13.81 4.36
C GLY A 126 15.47 -13.42 5.80
N ALA A 127 16.24 -12.35 5.95
CA ALA A 127 16.51 -11.74 7.24
C ALA A 127 15.95 -10.31 7.27
N CYS A 128 15.41 -9.91 8.42
CA CYS A 128 15.07 -8.52 8.66
C CYS A 128 16.36 -7.73 8.79
N GLN A 129 16.61 -6.84 7.83
CA GLN A 129 17.73 -5.90 7.87
C GLN A 129 17.20 -4.51 8.17
N ALA A 130 18.00 -3.68 8.84
CA ALA A 130 17.66 -2.27 8.97
C ALA A 130 17.41 -1.69 7.58
N LYS A 131 16.33 -0.91 7.43
CA LYS A 131 16.12 -0.13 6.21
C LYS A 131 17.37 0.70 6.02
N VAL A 132 18.04 0.51 4.89
CA VAL A 132 19.11 1.41 4.48
C VAL A 132 18.42 2.72 4.18
N VAL A 133 18.41 3.63 5.15
CA VAL A 133 18.15 5.03 4.90
C VAL A 133 19.35 5.45 4.07
N GLU A 134 19.17 5.55 2.75
CA GLU A 134 20.26 6.04 1.91
C GLU A 134 20.75 7.36 2.51
N PRO A 135 22.06 7.53 2.72
CA PRO A 135 22.58 8.79 3.26
C PRO A 135 22.20 9.91 2.29
N GLY A 136 21.23 10.73 2.68
CA GLY A 136 20.60 11.75 1.82
C GLY A 136 19.13 11.53 1.52
N ALA A 137 18.52 10.44 1.99
CA ALA A 137 17.07 10.25 1.92
C ALA A 137 16.38 11.38 2.70
N VAL A 138 15.53 12.12 2.00
CA VAL A 138 14.70 13.17 2.57
C VAL A 138 13.82 12.56 3.66
N THR A 139 13.87 13.11 4.87
CA THR A 139 12.98 12.66 5.93
C THR A 139 11.58 13.21 5.75
N LEU A 140 10.57 12.54 6.32
CA LEU A 140 9.20 13.05 6.37
C LEU A 140 9.15 14.49 6.94
N GLU A 141 9.94 14.78 7.97
CA GLU A 141 10.00 16.11 8.59
C GLU A 141 10.54 17.18 7.63
N GLN A 142 11.62 16.88 6.91
CA GLN A 142 12.20 17.78 5.90
C GLN A 142 11.23 18.02 4.76
N PHE A 143 10.60 16.95 4.27
CA PHE A 143 9.58 16.99 3.22
C PHE A 143 8.39 17.85 3.66
N CYS A 144 7.82 17.57 4.83
CA CYS A 144 6.63 18.27 5.32
C CYS A 144 6.89 19.72 5.66
N THR A 145 8.05 20.04 6.23
CA THR A 145 8.44 21.42 6.49
C THR A 145 8.49 22.22 5.21
N LYS A 146 9.08 21.65 4.15
CA LYS A 146 9.19 22.32 2.85
C LYS A 146 7.84 22.42 2.15
N LEU A 147 7.07 21.33 2.11
CA LEU A 147 5.76 21.29 1.45
C LEU A 147 4.79 22.28 2.11
N LYS A 148 4.76 22.34 3.46
CA LYS A 148 3.97 23.34 4.19
C LYS A 148 4.43 24.76 3.89
N ALA A 149 5.74 25.01 3.80
CA ALA A 149 6.26 26.32 3.43
C ALA A 149 5.80 26.75 2.02
N CYS A 150 5.79 25.81 1.06
CA CYS A 150 5.29 26.08 -0.30
C CYS A 150 3.76 26.27 -0.34
N ALA A 151 3.00 25.53 0.47
CA ALA A 151 1.54 25.57 0.52
C ALA A 151 0.97 26.65 1.46
N GLY A 152 1.77 27.64 1.87
CA GLY A 152 1.31 28.71 2.78
C GLY A 152 0.91 28.26 4.19
N GLY A 153 1.39 27.09 4.63
CA GLY A 153 1.17 26.55 5.97
C GLY A 153 -0.20 25.89 6.20
N GLN A 154 -1.02 25.70 5.17
CA GLN A 154 -2.38 25.16 5.33
C GLN A 154 -2.46 23.63 5.35
N LEU A 155 -1.36 22.93 5.03
CA LEU A 155 -1.34 21.47 4.97
C LEU A 155 -1.21 20.86 6.38
N SER A 156 -2.06 19.89 6.72
CA SER A 156 -1.95 19.16 7.99
C SER A 156 -0.79 18.16 7.95
N ASP A 157 -0.29 17.72 9.11
CA ASP A 157 0.73 16.65 9.19
C ASP A 157 0.22 15.32 8.63
N ALA A 158 -1.07 15.04 8.79
CA ALA A 158 -1.70 13.84 8.26
C ALA A 158 -1.73 13.84 6.73
N ASP A 159 -2.13 14.96 6.12
CA ASP A 159 -2.16 15.11 4.65
C ASP A 159 -0.75 15.07 4.06
N CYS A 160 0.22 15.70 4.75
CA CYS A 160 1.60 15.63 4.33
C CYS A 160 2.15 14.20 4.37
N LYS A 161 1.86 13.45 5.43
CA LYS A 161 2.28 12.06 5.54
C LYS A 161 1.66 11.20 4.44
N LEU A 162 0.37 11.41 4.14
CA LEU A 162 -0.31 10.72 3.04
C LEU A 162 0.40 10.97 1.70
N TYR A 163 0.81 12.22 1.45
CA TYR A 163 1.54 12.59 0.23
C TYR A 163 2.96 12.01 0.19
N TYR A 164 3.68 12.02 1.32
CA TYR A 164 5.00 11.43 1.44
C TYR A 164 4.98 9.91 1.20
N ASP A 165 4.03 9.20 1.83
CA ASP A 165 3.88 7.75 1.67
C ASP A 165 3.44 7.36 0.24
N GLY A 166 2.72 8.25 -0.45
CA GLY A 166 2.24 8.03 -1.82
C GLY A 166 3.22 8.42 -2.93
N SER A 167 4.38 9.00 -2.60
CA SER A 167 5.38 9.47 -3.56
C SER A 167 6.70 8.70 -3.46
N ASN A 168 7.54 8.83 -4.49
CA ASN A 168 8.85 8.18 -4.54
C ASN A 168 9.97 9.09 -3.99
N ALA A 169 11.15 8.51 -3.75
CA ALA A 169 12.30 9.24 -3.20
C ALA A 169 12.79 10.40 -4.10
N THR A 170 12.60 10.31 -5.42
CA THR A 170 12.92 11.38 -6.37
C THR A 170 12.01 12.59 -6.18
N CYS A 171 10.70 12.35 -6.04
CA CYS A 171 9.73 13.37 -5.67
C CYS A 171 10.07 14.01 -4.32
N HIS A 172 10.44 13.21 -3.31
CA HIS A 172 10.83 13.74 -2.00
C HIS A 172 12.02 14.72 -2.12
N SER A 173 13.04 14.31 -2.87
CA SER A 173 14.23 15.12 -3.13
C SER A 173 13.91 16.39 -3.91
N CYS A 174 13.04 16.29 -4.92
CA CYS A 174 12.59 17.45 -5.70
C CYS A 174 11.87 18.47 -4.82
N VAL A 175 10.90 18.04 -3.99
CA VAL A 175 10.12 18.95 -3.14
C VAL A 175 11.04 19.69 -2.17
N VAL A 176 11.99 19.00 -1.53
CA VAL A 176 12.95 19.64 -0.61
C VAL A 176 13.86 20.63 -1.34
N GLY A 177 14.28 20.32 -2.57
CA GLY A 177 15.13 21.17 -3.40
C GLY A 177 14.41 22.34 -4.09
N ALA A 178 13.09 22.24 -4.31
CA ALA A 178 12.32 23.25 -5.03
C ALA A 178 12.18 24.55 -4.24
N ASN A 179 12.13 25.69 -4.94
CA ASN A 179 12.02 27.01 -4.31
C ASN A 179 10.58 27.52 -4.16
N CYS A 180 9.57 26.63 -4.24
CA CYS A 180 8.15 26.97 -4.15
C CYS A 180 7.64 28.01 -5.17
N ALA A 181 8.47 28.42 -6.14
CA ALA A 181 8.14 29.46 -7.11
C ALA A 181 7.35 28.92 -8.31
N ASP A 182 7.41 27.60 -8.52
CA ASP A 182 6.74 26.90 -9.60
C ASP A 182 6.01 25.70 -9.00
N GLU A 183 4.68 25.73 -9.07
CA GLU A 183 3.78 24.69 -8.56
C GLU A 183 3.94 23.35 -9.29
N ASN A 184 4.50 23.38 -10.51
CA ASN A 184 4.68 22.20 -11.35
C ASN A 184 6.12 21.67 -11.36
N ALA A 185 7.04 22.30 -10.63
CA ALA A 185 8.47 21.96 -10.65
C ALA A 185 8.76 20.48 -10.33
N CYS A 186 7.90 19.82 -9.56
CA CYS A 186 8.04 18.42 -9.16
C CYS A 186 6.95 17.50 -9.73
N GLN A 187 6.04 17.99 -10.58
CA GLN A 187 4.90 17.22 -11.06
C GLN A 187 5.34 15.97 -11.84
N ALA A 188 6.37 16.11 -12.69
CA ALA A 188 6.93 14.99 -13.45
C ALA A 188 7.52 13.89 -12.56
N GLU A 189 8.17 14.26 -11.45
CA GLU A 189 8.84 13.33 -10.54
C GLU A 189 7.87 12.68 -9.54
N CYS A 190 6.76 13.36 -9.24
CA CYS A 190 5.72 12.89 -8.32
C CYS A 190 4.61 12.08 -9.02
N GLY A 191 4.79 11.70 -10.28
CA GLY A 191 3.91 10.78 -11.01
C GLY A 191 2.69 11.46 -11.65
N GLY A 192 2.92 12.60 -12.32
CA GLY A 192 1.90 13.33 -13.08
C GLY A 192 1.12 12.50 -14.10
#